data_AF-A0A969ALK8-F1
#
_entry.id   AF-A0A969ALK8-F1
#
_cell.length_a   1.000
_cell.length_b   1.000
_cell.length_c   1.000
_cell.angle_alpha   90.00
_cell.angle_beta   90.00
_cell.angle_gamma   90.00
#
_symmetry.space_group_name_H-M   'P 1'
#
loop_
_entity.id
_entity.type
_entity.pdbx_description
1 polymer ?
#
loop_
_entity_poly.entity_id
_entity_poly.type
_entity_poly.pdbx_seq_one_letter_code
_entity_poly.pdbx_strand_id
1 'polypeptide(L)' 'MAAVCAFLESAKGALKKSASEVMGEGRRLADALGGTLDAVLLGKGVTSLADDVAALG' A
#
# COMPACT_ATOMS: atom_id res chain seq x y z
N MET A 1 -15.04 -4.42 -12.22
CA MET A 1 -13.62 -4.13 -11.96
C MET A 1 -13.36 -4.48 -10.50
N ALA A 2 -12.37 -5.33 -10.21
CA ALA A 2 -12.05 -5.70 -8.84
C ALA A 2 -11.09 -4.69 -8.20
N ALA A 3 -11.16 -4.50 -6.89
CA ALA A 3 -10.23 -3.66 -6.14
C ALA A 3 -9.53 -4.52 -5.09
N VAL A 4 -8.20 -4.47 -5.07
CA VAL A 4 -7.36 -5.07 -4.04
C VAL A 4 -7.00 -3.96 -3.05
N CYS A 5 -7.31 -4.17 -1.77
CA CYS A 5 -7.03 -3.18 -0.72
C CYS A 5 -5.87 -3.65 0.16
N ALA A 6 -4.80 -2.85 0.20
CA ALA A 6 -3.63 -3.07 1.05
C ALA A 6 -3.71 -2.18 2.30
N PHE A 7 -3.76 -2.80 3.48
CA PHE A 7 -3.61 -2.07 4.74
C PHE A 7 -2.14 -2.02 5.12
N LEU A 8 -1.60 -0.80 5.27
CA LEU A 8 -0.17 -0.62 5.51
C LEU A 8 0.08 -0.11 6.93
N GLU A 9 1.02 -0.75 7.60
CA GLU A 9 1.44 -0.37 8.95
C GLU A 9 2.55 0.68 8.90
N SER A 10 2.45 1.68 9.77
CA SER A 10 3.52 2.62 10.06
C SER A 10 3.83 2.63 11.56
N ALA A 11 5.09 2.87 11.90
CA ALA A 11 5.51 3.09 13.28
C ALA A 11 6.66 4.09 13.32
N LYS A 12 6.64 4.99 14.31
CA LYS A 12 7.67 6.02 14.49
C LYS A 12 7.90 6.86 13.21
N GLY A 13 6.84 7.15 12.46
CA GLY A 13 6.89 7.97 11.25
C GLY A 13 7.49 7.28 10.02
N ALA A 14 7.59 5.95 10.00
CA ALA A 14 8.09 5.19 8.86
C ALA A 14 7.19 3.99 8.55
N LEU A 15 7.13 3.60 7.28
CA LEU A 15 6.49 2.37 6.84
C LEU A 15 7.22 1.14 7.41
N LYS A 16 6.46 0.11 7.77
CA LYS A 16 7.05 -1.20 8.09
C LYS A 16 7.57 -1.86 6.80
N LYS A 17 8.57 -2.73 6.93
CA LYS A 17 9.11 -3.51 5.80
C LYS A 17 8.05 -4.34 5.09
N SER A 18 7.03 -4.81 5.81
CA SER A 18 5.89 -5.51 5.24
C SER A 18 5.14 -4.71 4.18
N ALA A 19 5.24 -3.37 4.18
CA ALA A 19 4.55 -2.54 3.20
C ALA A 19 4.98 -2.85 1.76
N SER A 20 6.28 -3.04 1.51
CA SER A 20 6.77 -3.36 0.15
C SER A 20 6.31 -4.74 -0.32
N GLU A 21 6.25 -5.71 0.60
CA GLU A 21 5.82 -7.07 0.30
C GLU A 21 4.32 -7.10 -0.03
N VAL A 22 3.50 -6.43 0.78
CA VAL A 22 2.05 -6.34 0.58
C VAL A 22 1.71 -5.57 -0.68
N MET A 23 2.37 -4.43 -0.95
CA MET A 23 2.12 -3.65 -2.16
C MET A 23 2.52 -4.42 -3.42
N GLY A 24 3.69 -5.08 -3.41
CA GLY A 24 4.14 -5.86 -4.55
C GLY A 24 3.21 -7.03 -4.89
N GLU A 25 2.74 -7.77 -3.89
CA GLU A 25 1.82 -8.88 -4.12
C GLU A 25 0.39 -8.43 -4.41
N GLY A 26 -0.06 -7.37 -3.74
CA GLY A 26 -1.33 -6.72 -4.03
C GLY A 26 -1.41 -6.23 -5.46
N ARG A 27 -0.30 -5.70 -6.00
CA ARG A 27 -0.22 -5.25 -7.39
C ARG A 27 -0.36 -6.41 -8.37
N ARG A 28 0.40 -7.49 -8.16
CA ARG A 28 0.28 -8.71 -8.97
C ARG A 28 -1.14 -9.26 -8.99
N LEU A 29 -1.81 -9.28 -7.83
CA LEU A 29 -3.19 -9.72 -7.72
C LEU A 29 -4.17 -8.77 -8.45
N ALA A 30 -4.00 -7.46 -8.29
CA ALA A 30 -4.83 -6.47 -8.98
C ALA A 30 -4.70 -6.58 -10.50
N ASP A 31 -3.48 -6.70 -11.01
CA ASP A 31 -3.22 -6.89 -12.44
C ASP A 31 -3.86 -8.18 -12.98
N ALA A 32 -3.77 -9.29 -12.23
CA ALA A 32 -4.39 -10.57 -12.60
C ALA A 32 -5.92 -10.52 -12.64
N LEU A 33 -6.53 -9.65 -11.84
CA LEU A 33 -7.98 -9.42 -11.79
C LEU A 33 -8.44 -8.32 -12.77
N GLY A 34 -7.52 -7.67 -13.51
CA GLY A 34 -7.83 -6.52 -14.34
C GLY A 34 -8.40 -5.34 -13.54
N GLY A 35 -7.85 -5.12 -12.34
CA GLY A 35 -8.37 -4.23 -11.31
C GLY A 35 -7.38 -3.16 -10.86
N THR A 36 -7.69 -2.54 -9.71
CA THR A 36 -6.85 -1.53 -9.06
C THR A 36 -6.29 -2.04 -7.74
N LEU A 37 -5.16 -1.45 -7.32
CA LEU A 37 -4.61 -1.58 -5.98
C LEU A 37 -4.80 -0.25 -5.25
N ASP A 38 -5.47 -0.30 -4.10
CA ASP A 38 -5.66 0.85 -3.21
C ASP A 38 -4.95 0.59 -1.88
N ALA A 39 -4.19 1.57 -1.39
CA ALA A 39 -3.48 1.47 -0.13
C ALA A 39 -4.11 2.36 0.95
N VAL A 40 -4.24 1.82 2.16
CA VAL A 40 -4.78 2.53 3.33
C VAL A 40 -3.70 2.69 4.39
N LEU A 41 -3.38 3.96 4.72
CA LEU A 41 -2.60 4.32 5.90
C LEU A 41 -3.47 5.01 6.95
N LEU A 42 -3.35 4.57 8.20
CA LEU A 42 -4.01 5.20 9.33
C LEU A 42 -2.97 5.65 10.36
N GLY A 43 -3.09 6.90 10.80
CA GLY A 43 -2.25 7.44 11.85
C GLY A 43 -2.10 8.96 11.79
N LYS A 44 -1.53 9.54 12.84
CA LYS A 44 -1.20 10.97 12.86
C LYS A 44 0.07 11.21 12.07
N GLY A 45 0.04 12.19 11.14
CA GLY A 45 1.22 12.59 10.37
C GLY A 45 1.59 11.65 9.21
N VAL A 46 0.71 10.71 8.84
CA VAL A 46 0.98 9.72 7.79
C VAL A 46 0.94 10.29 6.38
N THR A 47 0.41 11.49 6.18
CA THR A 47 0.33 12.14 4.86
C THR A 47 1.69 12.26 4.17
N SER A 48 2.78 12.44 4.94
CA SER A 48 4.13 12.51 4.38
C SER A 48 4.65 11.18 3.83
N LEU A 49 3.97 10.07 4.11
CA LEU A 49 4.34 8.73 3.63
C LEU A 49 3.56 8.32 2.36
N ALA A 50 2.65 9.17 1.87
CA ALA A 50 1.79 8.82 0.74
C ALA A 50 2.60 8.56 -0.55
N ASP A 51 3.59 9.42 -0.83
CA ASP A 51 4.45 9.28 -2.02
C ASP A 51 5.32 8.01 -1.92
N ASP A 52 5.83 7.70 -0.72
CA ASP A 52 6.59 6.47 -0.46
C ASP A 52 5.74 5.22 -0.71
N VAL A 53 4.47 5.22 -0.32
CA VAL A 53 3.55 4.11 -0.59
C VAL A 53 3.27 3.95 -2.07
N ALA A 54 2.99 5.04 -2.78
CA ALA A 54 2.69 5.00 -4.21
C ALA A 54 3.87 4.46 -5.03
N ALA A 55 5.11 4.68 -4.58
CA ALA A 55 6.30 4.13 -5.21
C ALA A 55 6.46 2.60 -5.07
N LEU A 56 5.68 1.94 -4.21
CA LEU A 56 5.79 0.50 -3.93
C LEU A 56 4.93 -0.40 -4.83
N GLY A 57 3.97 0.13 -5.62
CA GLY A 57 3.15 -0.69 -6.53
C GLY A 57 1.90 -0.01 -7.07
#